data_AF-A0A820R1C5-F1
#
_entry.id   AF-A0A820R1C5-F1
#
_cell.length_a   1.000
_cell.length_b   1.000
_cell.length_c   1.000
_cell.angle_alpha   90.00
_cell.angle_beta   90.00
_cell.angle_gamma   90.00
#
_symmetry.space_group_name_H-M   'P 1'
#
loop_
_entity.id
_entity.type
_entity.pdbx_description
1 polymer ?
#
loop_
_entity_poly.entity_id
_entity_poly.type
_entity_poly.pdbx_seq_one_letter_code
_entity_poly.pdbx_strand_id
1 'polypeptide(L)'
;MWLDHRAHAEAAIINSSSDEVLKNFGGKISLEMQPGKLMWLKRNLSKEQWARSKHFFDLPDYLHFRATEQFDRSFCSCVCKLCYRSSERKHGWDEKFWSKFDLNDLMENQSEKLGQLVRKPFSKSDTDILSKKAADELG
;
A
#
# COMPACT_ATOMS: atom_id res chain seq x y z
N MET A 1 -13.05 0.31 4.46
CA MET A 1 -12.91 1.15 5.68
C MET A 1 -11.75 0.65 6.54
N TRP A 2 -11.21 1.48 7.43
CA TRP A 2 -10.10 1.09 8.31
C TRP A 2 -10.54 0.07 9.38
N LEU A 3 -11.66 0.34 10.05
CA LEU A 3 -12.39 -0.52 11.01
C LEU A 3 -12.93 -1.84 10.41
N ASP A 4 -12.67 -2.11 9.13
CA ASP A 4 -13.12 -3.33 8.49
C ASP A 4 -12.25 -4.51 8.94
N HIS A 5 -12.90 -5.53 9.51
CA HIS A 5 -12.24 -6.69 10.10
C HIS A 5 -12.35 -7.97 9.27
N ARG A 6 -12.80 -7.88 8.00
CA ARG A 6 -13.02 -9.05 7.13
C ARG A 6 -11.79 -9.92 6.93
N ALA A 7 -10.60 -9.32 6.97
CA ALA A 7 -9.32 -9.95 6.71
C ALA A 7 -8.68 -10.58 7.98
N HIS A 8 -9.49 -10.97 8.95
CA HIS A 8 -9.02 -11.56 10.20
C HIS A 8 -8.16 -12.83 9.96
N ALA A 9 -8.63 -13.73 9.09
CA ALA A 9 -7.92 -14.97 8.77
C ALA A 9 -6.59 -14.70 8.04
N GLU A 10 -6.58 -13.77 7.08
CA GLU A 10 -5.39 -13.36 6.34
C GLU A 10 -4.34 -12.71 7.25
N ALA A 11 -4.77 -11.83 8.16
CA ALA A 11 -3.86 -11.24 9.14
C ALA A 11 -3.26 -12.30 10.07
N ALA A 12 -4.04 -13.31 10.49
CA ALA A 12 -3.53 -14.43 11.28
C ALA A 12 -2.49 -15.26 10.51
N ILE A 13 -2.71 -15.51 9.21
CA ILE A 13 -1.73 -16.19 8.35
C ILE A 13 -0.42 -15.39 8.28
N ILE A 14 -0.50 -14.09 8.03
CA ILE A 14 0.69 -13.23 7.97
C ILE A 14 1.44 -13.23 9.32
N ASN A 15 0.71 -13.12 10.43
CA ASN A 15 1.28 -13.10 11.77
C ASN A 15 1.94 -14.43 12.18
N SER A 16 1.45 -15.57 11.66
CA SER A 16 2.06 -16.89 11.91
C SER A 16 3.42 -17.09 11.22
N SER A 17 3.75 -16.21 10.26
CA SER A 17 4.89 -16.38 9.36
C SER A 17 6.24 -15.96 9.96
N SER A 18 6.22 -15.25 11.10
CA SER A 18 7.38 -14.66 11.77
C SER A 18 8.32 -13.86 10.86
N ASP A 19 7.78 -13.16 9.85
CA ASP A 19 8.58 -12.36 8.92
C ASP A 19 9.30 -11.21 9.63
N GLU A 20 10.51 -10.87 9.15
CA GLU A 20 11.33 -9.80 9.72
C GLU A 20 10.60 -8.45 9.71
N VAL A 21 9.76 -8.18 8.69
CA VAL A 21 9.02 -6.91 8.59
C VAL A 21 8.04 -6.72 9.75
N LEU A 22 7.58 -7.82 10.38
CA LEU A 22 6.66 -7.77 11.51
C LEU A 22 7.30 -7.15 12.76
N LYS A 23 8.64 -7.17 12.86
CA LYS A 23 9.37 -6.55 13.98
C LYS A 23 9.10 -5.04 14.07
N ASN A 24 8.83 -4.39 12.93
CA ASN A 24 8.47 -2.96 12.89
C ASN A 24 7.10 -2.67 13.53
N PHE A 25 6.29 -3.71 13.74
CA PHE A 25 4.92 -3.62 14.27
C PHE A 25 4.78 -4.35 15.63
N GLY A 26 5.89 -4.56 16.36
CA GLY A 26 5.86 -5.29 17.62
C GLY A 26 5.62 -6.79 17.47
N GLY A 27 5.98 -7.36 16.31
CA GLY A 27 5.90 -8.80 16.01
C GLY A 27 4.62 -9.26 15.33
N LYS A 28 3.62 -8.38 15.15
CA LYS A 28 2.38 -8.71 14.45
C LYS A 28 1.76 -7.49 13.76
N ILE A 29 1.15 -7.68 12.61
CA ILE A 29 0.30 -6.67 11.99
C ILE A 29 -1.11 -6.67 12.61
N SER A 30 -1.75 -5.50 12.62
CA SER A 30 -3.18 -5.40 12.88
C SER A 30 -3.97 -5.92 11.67
N LEU A 31 -5.13 -6.54 11.92
CA LEU A 31 -6.07 -6.94 10.87
C LEU A 31 -6.68 -5.74 10.12
N GLU A 32 -6.54 -4.53 10.67
CA GLU A 32 -6.94 -3.29 10.00
C GLU A 32 -5.91 -2.82 8.96
N MET A 33 -4.73 -3.44 8.92
CA MET A 33 -3.66 -3.13 7.98
C MET A 33 -3.88 -3.78 6.59
N GLN A 34 -3.19 -3.22 5.61
CA GLN A 34 -3.47 -3.35 4.19
C GLN A 34 -3.03 -4.71 3.63
N PRO A 35 -1.90 -5.32 4.04
CA PRO A 35 -1.48 -6.62 3.52
C PRO A 35 -2.55 -7.71 3.69
N GLY A 36 -3.17 -7.80 4.87
CA GLY A 36 -4.26 -8.76 5.11
C GLY A 36 -5.48 -8.48 4.22
N LYS A 37 -5.85 -7.20 4.06
CA LYS A 37 -6.97 -6.80 3.19
C LYS A 37 -6.70 -7.08 1.71
N LEU A 38 -5.48 -6.86 1.23
CA LEU A 38 -5.07 -7.19 -0.14
C LEU A 38 -5.12 -8.69 -0.40
N MET A 39 -4.63 -9.47 0.55
CA MET A 39 -4.72 -10.93 0.52
C MET A 39 -6.18 -11.40 0.49
N TRP A 40 -7.05 -10.78 1.30
CA TRP A 40 -8.48 -11.08 1.31
C TRP A 40 -9.12 -10.72 -0.03
N LEU A 41 -8.80 -9.55 -0.60
CA LEU A 41 -9.32 -9.13 -1.90
C LEU A 41 -8.91 -10.08 -3.01
N LYS A 42 -7.64 -10.50 -3.08
CA LYS A 42 -7.18 -11.46 -4.10
C LYS A 42 -7.91 -12.81 -4.02
N ARG A 43 -8.29 -13.24 -2.81
CA ARG A 43 -9.03 -14.49 -2.58
C ARG A 43 -10.53 -14.40 -2.90
N ASN A 44 -11.13 -13.24 -2.70
CA ASN A 44 -12.59 -13.07 -2.75
C ASN A 44 -13.09 -12.37 -4.02
N LEU A 45 -12.24 -11.60 -4.70
CA LEU A 45 -12.57 -11.02 -5.99
C LEU A 45 -12.41 -12.04 -7.12
N SER A 46 -13.16 -11.86 -8.20
CA SER A 46 -12.90 -12.65 -9.40
C SER A 46 -11.50 -12.34 -9.96
N LYS A 47 -10.87 -13.31 -10.62
CA LYS A 47 -9.56 -13.12 -11.26
C LYS A 47 -9.55 -11.90 -12.17
N GLU A 48 -10.64 -11.65 -12.90
CA GLU A 48 -10.80 -10.50 -13.79
C GLU A 48 -10.88 -9.17 -13.01
N GLN A 49 -11.58 -9.12 -11.88
CA GLN A 49 -11.65 -7.91 -11.04
C GLN A 49 -10.29 -7.57 -10.43
N TRP A 50 -9.58 -8.57 -9.92
CA TRP A 50 -8.24 -8.39 -9.39
C TRP A 50 -7.27 -7.92 -10.49
N ALA A 51 -7.31 -8.56 -11.67
CA ALA A 51 -6.45 -8.20 -12.80
C ALA A 51 -6.71 -6.78 -13.34
N ARG A 52 -7.96 -6.30 -13.32
CA ARG A 52 -8.31 -4.92 -13.72
C ARG A 52 -7.88 -3.85 -12.72
N SER A 53 -7.52 -4.23 -11.49
CA SER A 53 -7.10 -3.29 -10.46
C SER A 53 -5.69 -2.74 -10.76
N LYS A 54 -5.61 -1.45 -11.10
CA LYS A 54 -4.35 -0.79 -11.49
C LYS A 54 -3.57 -0.21 -10.31
N HIS A 55 -4.26 0.32 -9.31
CA HIS A 55 -3.63 0.91 -8.14
C HIS A 55 -4.40 0.55 -6.87
N PHE A 56 -3.65 0.27 -5.80
CA PHE A 56 -4.15 0.15 -4.45
C PHE A 56 -3.58 1.32 -3.64
N PHE A 57 -4.47 2.24 -3.26
CA PHE A 57 -4.12 3.42 -2.49
C PHE A 57 -4.56 3.26 -1.04
N ASP A 58 -3.75 3.79 -0.12
CA ASP A 58 -4.31 4.24 1.16
C ASP A 58 -5.16 5.50 0.90
N LEU A 59 -6.13 5.78 1.78
CA LEU A 59 -7.06 6.89 1.57
C LEU A 59 -6.34 8.24 1.43
N PRO A 60 -5.32 8.60 2.25
CA PRO A 60 -4.59 9.85 2.07
C PRO A 60 -3.90 9.94 0.70
N ASP A 61 -3.33 8.83 0.23
CA ASP A 61 -2.63 8.79 -1.06
C ASP A 61 -3.61 8.89 -2.23
N TYR A 62 -4.80 8.30 -2.11
CA TYR A 62 -5.87 8.47 -3.10
C TYR A 62 -6.34 9.92 -3.19
N LEU A 63 -6.48 10.60 -2.06
CA LEU A 63 -6.87 12.02 -2.03
C LEU A 63 -5.79 12.90 -2.67
N HIS A 64 -4.52 12.62 -2.41
CA HIS A 64 -3.40 13.29 -3.10
C HIS A 64 -3.46 13.04 -4.61
N PHE A 65 -3.56 11.78 -5.05
CA PHE A 65 -3.71 11.43 -6.46
C PHE A 65 -4.90 12.14 -7.11
N ARG A 66 -6.07 12.17 -6.45
CA ARG A 66 -7.26 12.86 -6.96
C ARG A 66 -7.06 14.36 -7.10
N ALA A 67 -6.23 14.96 -6.24
CA ALA A 67 -5.93 16.38 -6.27
C ALA A 67 -4.89 16.73 -7.35
N THR A 68 -3.84 15.92 -7.52
CA THR A 68 -2.63 16.29 -8.27
C THR A 68 -2.37 15.44 -9.52
N GLU A 69 -3.14 14.36 -9.73
CA GLU A 69 -2.91 13.31 -10.73
C GLU A 69 -1.54 12.58 -10.58
N GLN A 70 -0.88 12.73 -9.43
CA GLN A 70 0.40 12.08 -9.14
C GLN A 70 0.21 10.70 -8.52
N PHE A 71 1.05 9.74 -8.93
CA PHE A 71 1.05 8.36 -8.46
C PHE A 71 2.12 8.08 -7.39
N ASP A 72 2.68 9.10 -6.74
CA ASP A 72 3.53 8.88 -5.58
C ASP A 72 2.71 8.44 -4.36
N ARG A 73 3.40 7.92 -3.34
CA ARG A 73 2.80 7.50 -2.07
C ARG A 73 3.48 8.19 -0.91
N SER A 74 2.69 8.47 0.12
CA SER A 74 3.20 8.94 1.39
C SER A 74 4.01 7.84 2.07
N PHE A 75 5.22 8.20 2.48
CA PHE A 75 6.06 7.36 3.32
C PHE A 75 5.36 6.93 4.62
N CYS A 76 4.47 7.77 5.17
CA CYS A 76 3.68 7.43 6.35
C CYS A 76 2.75 6.23 6.08
N SER A 77 1.93 6.31 5.02
CA SER A 77 1.04 5.21 4.62
C SER A 77 1.82 3.93 4.35
N CYS A 78 2.87 4.03 3.52
CA CYS A 78 3.68 2.89 3.11
C CYS A 78 4.31 2.17 4.31
N VAL A 79 4.99 2.91 5.21
CA VAL A 79 5.72 2.33 6.34
C VAL A 79 4.77 1.84 7.42
N CYS A 80 3.78 2.65 7.81
CA CYS A 80 2.94 2.33 8.96
C CYS A 80 1.90 1.25 8.65
N LYS A 81 1.54 1.05 7.38
CA LYS A 81 0.33 0.31 7.01
C LYS A 81 0.53 -0.75 5.93
N LEU A 82 1.55 -0.61 5.08
CA LEU A 82 1.80 -1.49 3.93
C LEU A 82 3.12 -2.26 4.03
N CYS A 83 3.76 -2.34 5.19
CA CYS A 83 5.00 -3.09 5.39
C CYS A 83 6.17 -2.64 4.48
N TYR A 84 6.18 -1.37 4.06
CA TYR A 84 7.33 -0.78 3.38
C TYR A 84 8.53 -0.71 4.33
N ARG A 85 9.72 -1.09 3.86
CA ARG A 85 10.94 -1.08 4.69
C ARG A 85 11.61 0.29 4.65
N SER A 86 11.97 0.80 5.83
CA SER A 86 12.57 2.13 6.01
C SER A 86 13.91 2.13 6.75
N SER A 87 14.53 0.97 6.95
CA SER A 87 15.80 0.86 7.66
C SER A 87 16.99 1.22 6.77
N GLU A 88 18.10 1.66 7.36
CA GLU A 88 19.32 2.02 6.61
C GLU A 88 19.86 0.88 5.73
N ARG A 89 19.64 -0.38 6.13
CA ARG A 89 20.10 -1.58 5.40
C ARG A 89 19.10 -2.12 4.39
N LYS A 90 17.81 -1.77 4.54
CA LYS A 90 16.72 -2.25 3.69
C LYS A 90 15.68 -1.14 3.54
N HIS A 91 15.63 -0.56 2.35
CA HIS A 91 14.69 0.48 1.94
C HIS A 91 13.88 -0.01 0.74
N GLY A 92 12.56 0.14 0.74
CA GLY A 92 11.71 -0.27 -0.37
C GLY A 92 10.67 -1.34 -0.03
N TRP A 93 9.96 -1.78 -1.07
CA TRP A 93 9.09 -2.94 -1.04
C TRP A 93 9.92 -4.22 -0.92
N ASP A 94 9.52 -5.15 -0.05
CA ASP A 94 10.17 -6.46 0.04
C ASP A 94 9.41 -7.51 -0.78
N GLU A 95 9.93 -7.80 -1.97
CA GLU A 95 9.33 -8.79 -2.88
C GLU A 95 9.18 -10.18 -2.24
N LYS A 96 10.11 -10.56 -1.36
CA LYS A 96 10.05 -11.88 -0.69
C LYS A 96 8.88 -11.95 0.28
N PHE A 97 8.61 -10.87 1.01
CA PHE A 97 7.46 -10.76 1.91
C PHE A 97 6.15 -10.91 1.12
N TRP A 98 5.95 -10.13 0.06
CA TRP A 98 4.71 -10.18 -0.72
C TRP A 98 4.52 -11.51 -1.46
N SER A 99 5.60 -12.08 -2.01
CA SER A 99 5.55 -13.38 -2.69
C SER A 99 5.16 -14.53 -1.76
N LYS A 100 5.57 -14.49 -0.49
CA LYS A 100 5.23 -15.49 0.53
C LYS A 100 3.71 -15.62 0.77
N PHE A 101 2.95 -14.57 0.51
CA PHE A 101 1.50 -14.52 0.73
C PHE A 101 0.68 -14.54 -0.56
N ASP A 102 1.27 -15.04 -1.65
CA ASP A 102 0.65 -15.04 -2.98
C ASP A 102 0.21 -13.62 -3.38
N LEU A 103 1.09 -12.63 -3.23
CA LEU A 103 0.88 -11.24 -3.65
C LEU A 103 2.05 -10.73 -4.51
N ASN A 104 2.76 -11.64 -5.18
CA ASN A 104 3.89 -11.31 -6.05
C ASN A 104 3.51 -10.38 -7.21
N ASP A 105 2.27 -10.45 -7.69
CA ASP A 105 1.76 -9.60 -8.77
C ASP A 105 1.62 -8.12 -8.36
N LEU A 106 1.70 -7.82 -7.06
CA LEU A 106 1.80 -6.43 -6.57
C LEU A 106 3.20 -5.85 -6.73
N MET A 107 4.22 -6.70 -6.92
CA MET A 107 5.63 -6.29 -7.08
C MET A 107 6.04 -6.10 -8.54
N GLU A 108 5.23 -6.58 -9.48
CA GLU A 108 5.43 -6.39 -10.92
C GLU A 108 5.51 -4.89 -11.29
N ASN A 109 6.17 -4.59 -12.41
CA ASN A 109 6.36 -3.22 -12.92
C ASN A 109 6.89 -2.25 -11.85
N GLN A 110 7.88 -2.67 -11.06
CA GLN A 110 8.46 -1.86 -9.97
C GLN A 110 7.43 -1.51 -8.88
N SER A 111 6.54 -2.45 -8.55
CA SER A 111 5.45 -2.25 -7.60
C SER A 111 4.45 -1.16 -7.99
N GLU A 112 4.17 -0.99 -9.29
CA GLU A 112 3.27 0.04 -9.83
C GLU A 112 1.91 0.11 -9.12
N LYS A 113 1.35 -1.07 -8.80
CA LYS A 113 0.05 -1.16 -8.11
C LYS A 113 0.10 -0.56 -6.71
N LEU A 114 1.21 -0.69 -5.98
CA LEU A 114 1.39 -0.14 -4.64
C LEU A 114 2.03 1.24 -4.62
N GLY A 115 2.73 1.62 -5.69
CA GLY A 115 3.43 2.89 -5.87
C GLY A 115 4.92 2.69 -6.08
N GLN A 116 5.43 3.17 -7.22
CA GLN A 116 6.85 3.10 -7.58
C GLN A 116 7.69 4.12 -6.80
N LEU A 117 7.10 5.29 -6.51
CA LEU A 117 7.75 6.39 -5.81
C LEU A 117 7.09 6.59 -4.44
N VAL A 118 7.89 6.49 -3.38
CA VAL A 118 7.48 6.78 -2.00
C VAL A 118 8.22 8.02 -1.50
N ARG A 119 7.47 9.04 -1.07
CA ARG A 119 8.02 10.34 -0.70
C ARG A 119 7.83 10.65 0.78
N LYS A 120 8.83 11.29 1.38
CA LYS A 120 8.73 11.77 2.76
C LYS A 120 7.71 12.90 2.84
N PRO A 121 6.99 13.06 3.97
CA PRO A 121 6.13 14.21 4.17
C PRO A 121 6.89 15.52 3.93
N PHE A 122 6.22 16.49 3.29
CA PHE A 122 6.77 17.81 2.97
C PHE A 122 8.00 17.79 2.03
N SER A 123 8.21 16.72 1.26
CA SER A 123 9.21 16.74 0.19
C SER A 123 8.86 17.82 -0.84
N LYS A 124 9.85 18.62 -1.26
CA LYS A 124 9.65 19.60 -2.32
C LYS A 124 9.27 18.91 -3.63
N SER A 125 8.31 19.49 -4.34
CA SER A 125 7.84 19.00 -5.62
C SER A 125 7.31 20.16 -6.43
N ASP A 126 7.86 20.37 -7.61
CA ASP A 126 7.36 21.39 -8.54
C ASP A 126 6.06 20.93 -9.24
N THR A 127 5.67 19.67 -9.05
CA THR A 127 4.49 19.03 -9.63
C THR A 127 3.38 18.78 -8.62
N ASP A 128 3.57 19.09 -7.33
CA ASP A 128 2.52 18.93 -6.30
C ASP A 128 1.59 20.16 -6.30
N ILE A 129 1.03 20.45 -7.47
CA ILE A 129 0.01 21.47 -7.68
C ILE A 129 -1.34 20.78 -7.93
N LEU A 130 -2.43 21.50 -7.65
CA LEU A 130 -3.75 21.00 -8.01
C LEU A 130 -3.83 20.80 -9.53
N SER A 131 -4.31 19.64 -9.94
CA SER A 131 -4.76 19.43 -11.31
C SER A 131 -5.85 20.43 -11.64
N LYS A 132 -5.97 20.80 -12.92
CA LYS A 132 -7.03 21.72 -13.36
C LYS A 132 -8.41 21.27 -12.90
N LYS A 133 -8.69 19.97 -13.04
CA LYS A 133 -9.96 19.37 -12.60
C LYS A 133 -10.17 19.54 -11.09
N ALA A 134 -9.17 19.23 -10.27
CA ALA A 134 -9.31 19.36 -8.82
C ALA A 134 -9.46 20.83 -8.40
N ALA A 135 -8.77 21.76 -9.07
CA ALA A 135 -8.94 23.19 -8.84
C ALA A 135 -10.39 23.63 -9.17
N ASP A 136 -10.92 23.24 -10.32
CA ASP A 136 -12.31 23.54 -10.71
C ASP A 136 -13.34 22.93 -9.72
N GLU A 137 -13.07 21.73 -9.18
CA GLU A 137 -13.93 21.05 -8.20
C GLU A 137 -13.88 21.70 -6.79
N LEU A 138 -12.80 22.37 -6.43
CA LEU A 138 -12.58 22.95 -5.09
C LEU A 138 -12.92 24.45 -4.98
N GLY A 139 -13.06 25.14 -6.12
CA GLY A 139 -13.34 26.59 -6.20
C GLY A 139 -12.11 27.46 -5.96
#